data_AF-A0A4V0WV31-F1
#
_entry.id   AF-A0A4V0WV31-F1
#
_cell.length_a   1.000
_cell.length_b   1.000
_cell.length_c   1.000
_cell.angle_alpha   90.00
_cell.angle_beta   90.00
_cell.angle_gamma   90.00
#
_symmetry.space_group_name_H-M   'P 1'
#
loop_
_entity.id
_entity.type
_entity.pdbx_description
1 polymer ?
#
loop_
_entity_poly.entity_id
_entity_poly.type
_entity_poly.pdbx_seq_one_letter_code
_entity_poly.pdbx_strand_id
1 'polypeptide(L)'
;MLRIGSMNMLLHGVENPDVRYRDSLAQDHADEVEKYTLITANSPFAGSLDYENCAKDLLQVVKTKKTELLFLALYLRLLKPGGRAAVIVPDGVLFGSSNAHKTLRRILVEEQKLDAVISLPGGVFKPYAGVSTAILLFTKTNSGGTDYVWFYDVEADGWSLDDKLTPLLPEEKLGPVPKAALTADDRAKNNLPDILARWTQRDRAERQNPRTAQSFCVPRADLAAQGYDLSLNRYKEVVHAEVAHRPPGEILARLADLEKEIVHGMSELETMLAKPAIAK
;
A
#
# COMPACT_ATOMS: atom_id res chain seq x y z
N MET A 1 -18.10 -8.59 -17.20
CA MET A 1 -17.26 -9.12 -16.11
C MET A 1 -17.77 -10.43 -15.54
N LEU A 2 -19.04 -10.55 -15.10
CA LEU A 2 -19.54 -11.78 -14.45
C LEU A 2 -19.30 -13.07 -15.25
N ARG A 3 -19.69 -13.11 -16.52
CA ARG A 3 -19.50 -14.31 -17.37
C ARG A 3 -18.03 -14.72 -17.48
N ILE A 4 -17.12 -13.75 -17.63
CA ILE A 4 -15.68 -14.01 -17.69
C ILE A 4 -15.18 -14.57 -16.36
N GLY A 5 -15.64 -14.03 -15.23
CA GLY A 5 -15.30 -14.54 -13.90
C GLY A 5 -15.78 -15.98 -13.70
N SER A 6 -17.04 -16.29 -14.04
CA SER A 6 -17.58 -17.64 -13.95
C SER A 6 -16.83 -18.63 -14.85
N MET A 7 -16.52 -18.25 -16.08
CA MET A 7 -15.72 -19.09 -16.99
C MET A 7 -14.31 -19.31 -16.46
N ASN A 8 -13.67 -18.28 -15.90
CA ASN A 8 -12.33 -18.41 -15.30
C ASN A 8 -12.31 -19.47 -14.19
N MET A 9 -13.29 -19.41 -13.28
CA MET A 9 -13.42 -20.38 -12.19
C MET A 9 -13.65 -21.81 -12.71
N LEU A 10 -14.54 -21.95 -13.70
CA LEU A 10 -14.83 -23.25 -14.32
C LEU A 10 -13.59 -23.86 -15.00
N LEU A 11 -12.82 -23.05 -15.75
CA LEU A 11 -11.59 -23.50 -16.41
C LEU A 11 -10.49 -23.93 -15.42
N HIS A 12 -10.54 -23.42 -14.18
CA HIS A 12 -9.63 -23.79 -13.10
C HIS A 12 -10.19 -24.89 -12.18
N GLY A 13 -11.26 -25.59 -12.59
CA GLY A 13 -11.78 -26.75 -11.88
C GLY A 13 -12.68 -26.44 -10.69
N VAL A 14 -13.15 -25.19 -10.53
CA VAL A 14 -14.18 -24.87 -9.55
C VAL A 14 -15.53 -25.26 -10.14
N GLU A 15 -16.04 -26.42 -9.75
CA GLU A 15 -17.34 -26.92 -10.17
C GLU A 15 -18.46 -26.13 -9.46
N ASN A 16 -19.40 -25.59 -10.24
CA ASN A 16 -20.55 -24.77 -9.78
C ASN A 16 -20.18 -23.51 -8.97
N PRO A 17 -19.44 -22.54 -9.54
CA PRO A 17 -19.12 -21.30 -8.85
C PRO A 17 -20.38 -20.44 -8.63
N ASP A 18 -20.67 -20.06 -7.38
CA ASP A 18 -21.77 -19.14 -7.04
C ASP A 18 -21.33 -17.68 -7.30
N VAL A 19 -21.53 -17.23 -8.54
CA VAL A 19 -21.23 -15.85 -8.96
C VAL A 19 -22.54 -15.14 -9.30
N ARG A 20 -22.90 -14.14 -8.50
CA ARG A 20 -24.19 -13.44 -8.62
C ARG A 20 -24.02 -12.06 -9.24
N TYR A 21 -24.90 -11.71 -10.19
CA TYR A 21 -24.90 -10.38 -10.80
C TYR A 21 -25.62 -9.39 -9.90
N ARG A 22 -24.86 -8.68 -9.07
CA ARG A 22 -25.39 -7.82 -8.00
C ARG A 22 -24.52 -6.59 -7.79
N ASP A 23 -25.14 -5.49 -7.38
CA ASP A 23 -24.44 -4.37 -6.78
C ASP A 23 -24.23 -4.65 -5.29
N SER A 24 -22.98 -4.88 -4.89
CA SER A 24 -22.64 -5.30 -3.52
C SER A 24 -22.92 -4.22 -2.46
N LEU A 25 -23.08 -2.96 -2.86
CA LEU A 25 -23.35 -1.83 -1.97
C LEU A 25 -24.82 -1.41 -1.96
N ALA A 26 -25.66 -2.02 -2.79
CA ALA A 26 -27.08 -1.69 -2.91
C ALA A 26 -27.95 -2.27 -1.78
N GLN A 27 -29.04 -1.58 -1.49
CA GLN A 27 -30.01 -1.94 -0.43
C GLN A 27 -30.67 -3.32 -0.66
N ASP A 28 -30.82 -3.75 -1.91
CA ASP A 28 -31.47 -5.01 -2.29
C ASP A 28 -30.78 -6.26 -1.73
N HIS A 29 -29.56 -6.11 -1.21
CA HIS A 29 -28.76 -7.20 -0.63
C HIS A 29 -28.34 -6.89 0.81
N ALA A 30 -29.11 -6.03 1.49
CA ALA A 30 -28.93 -5.69 2.90
C ALA A 30 -29.15 -6.89 3.84
N ASP A 31 -29.81 -7.95 3.37
CA ASP A 31 -30.10 -9.19 4.12
C ASP A 31 -28.91 -10.15 4.21
N GLU A 32 -27.87 -9.99 3.37
CA GLU A 32 -26.64 -10.77 3.49
C GLU A 32 -25.77 -10.25 4.65
N VAL A 33 -25.97 -10.86 5.82
CA VAL A 33 -25.27 -10.51 7.06
C VAL A 33 -24.67 -11.78 7.65
N GLU A 34 -23.41 -11.71 8.09
CA GLU A 34 -22.73 -12.79 8.83
C GLU A 34 -22.79 -14.16 8.14
N LYS A 35 -22.54 -14.20 6.83
CA LYS A 35 -22.57 -15.45 6.04
C LYS A 35 -21.20 -16.08 5.86
N TYR A 36 -20.13 -15.29 5.88
CA TYR A 36 -18.81 -15.73 5.41
C TYR A 36 -17.79 -15.83 6.55
N THR A 37 -16.90 -16.83 6.48
CA THR A 37 -15.78 -17.02 7.42
C THR A 37 -14.47 -16.48 6.88
N LEU A 38 -14.36 -16.25 5.57
CA LEU A 38 -13.21 -15.70 4.90
C LEU A 38 -13.66 -14.77 3.77
N ILE A 39 -13.06 -13.59 3.70
CA ILE A 39 -13.21 -12.66 2.57
C ILE A 39 -11.82 -12.32 2.04
N THR A 40 -11.61 -12.53 0.75
CA THR A 40 -10.47 -12.01 0.01
C THR A 40 -10.99 -11.09 -1.08
N ALA A 41 -10.54 -9.84 -1.12
CA ALA A 41 -11.10 -8.91 -2.10
C ALA A 41 -10.12 -7.81 -2.51
N ASN A 42 -10.21 -7.44 -3.78
CA ASN A 42 -9.63 -6.22 -4.34
C ASN A 42 -10.78 -5.38 -4.89
N SER A 43 -11.41 -4.58 -4.02
CA SER A 43 -12.55 -3.76 -4.44
C SER A 43 -12.11 -2.61 -5.35
N PRO A 44 -12.99 -2.13 -6.24
CA PRO A 44 -12.69 -0.98 -7.09
C PRO A 44 -12.18 0.23 -6.29
N PHE A 45 -11.15 0.88 -6.82
CA PHE A 45 -10.59 2.09 -6.21
C PHE A 45 -11.34 3.34 -6.72
N ALA A 46 -11.56 4.31 -5.82
CA ALA A 46 -12.01 5.66 -6.16
C ALA A 46 -13.36 5.77 -6.93
N GLY A 47 -14.40 5.07 -6.46
CA GLY A 47 -15.79 5.28 -6.89
C GLY A 47 -16.60 6.12 -5.90
N SER A 48 -17.64 6.79 -6.39
CA SER A 48 -18.63 7.50 -5.57
C SER A 48 -20.04 6.98 -5.87
N LEU A 49 -20.84 6.77 -4.82
CA LEU A 49 -22.25 6.39 -4.93
C LEU A 49 -23.14 7.48 -4.32
N ASP A 50 -24.40 7.53 -4.76
CA ASP A 50 -25.42 8.30 -4.08
C ASP A 50 -25.96 7.57 -2.85
N TYR A 51 -26.28 8.34 -1.81
CA TYR A 51 -26.75 7.79 -0.55
C TYR A 51 -28.04 6.97 -0.70
N GLU A 52 -28.90 7.34 -1.65
CA GLU A 52 -30.17 6.66 -1.90
C GLU A 52 -29.98 5.25 -2.48
N ASN A 53 -28.89 5.04 -3.21
CA ASN A 53 -28.55 3.76 -3.84
C ASN A 53 -27.70 2.86 -2.93
N CYS A 54 -27.26 3.36 -1.78
CA CYS A 54 -26.43 2.62 -0.85
C CYS A 54 -27.27 2.00 0.28
N ALA A 55 -26.88 0.79 0.70
CA ALA A 55 -27.52 0.11 1.81
C ALA A 55 -27.43 0.95 3.11
N LYS A 56 -28.58 1.17 3.75
CA LYS A 56 -28.75 2.10 4.88
C LYS A 56 -27.92 1.72 6.09
N ASP A 57 -27.74 0.42 6.32
CA ASP A 57 -26.94 -0.14 7.40
C ASP A 57 -25.45 0.13 7.20
N LEU A 58 -24.93 0.10 5.97
CA LEU A 58 -23.56 0.53 5.68
C LEU A 58 -23.35 2.02 6.00
N LEU A 59 -24.34 2.84 5.65
CA LEU A 59 -24.32 4.28 5.96
C LEU A 59 -24.45 4.60 7.46
N GLN A 60 -25.01 3.68 8.26
CA GLN A 60 -25.04 3.78 9.72
C GLN A 60 -23.65 3.53 10.33
N VAL A 61 -22.87 2.62 9.75
CA VAL A 61 -21.48 2.37 10.16
C VAL A 61 -20.61 3.57 9.80
N VAL A 62 -20.66 4.00 8.53
CA VAL A 62 -19.92 5.16 8.03
C VAL A 62 -20.74 5.94 7.01
N LYS A 63 -21.11 7.17 7.36
CA LYS A 63 -21.82 8.07 6.44
C LYS A 63 -20.85 8.67 5.41
N THR A 64 -20.77 8.05 4.23
CA THR A 64 -19.88 8.48 3.14
C THR A 64 -20.40 8.03 1.78
N LYS A 65 -20.03 8.75 0.72
CA LYS A 65 -20.27 8.35 -0.68
C LYS A 65 -19.10 7.55 -1.28
N LYS A 66 -17.96 7.52 -0.59
CA LYS A 66 -16.72 6.87 -1.02
C LYS A 66 -16.85 5.34 -0.96
N THR A 67 -16.81 4.71 -2.13
CA THR A 67 -16.96 3.25 -2.26
C THR A 67 -15.90 2.48 -1.48
N GLU A 68 -14.65 2.97 -1.43
CA GLU A 68 -13.56 2.29 -0.72
C GLU A 68 -13.83 2.08 0.78
N LEU A 69 -14.55 3.02 1.41
CA LEU A 69 -14.95 2.92 2.81
C LEU A 69 -16.20 2.05 3.00
N LEU A 70 -17.15 2.15 2.06
CA LEU A 70 -18.38 1.36 2.08
C LEU A 70 -18.10 -0.13 1.92
N PHE A 71 -17.11 -0.52 1.11
CA PHE A 71 -16.69 -1.91 0.97
C PHE A 71 -16.12 -2.50 2.25
N LEU A 72 -15.35 -1.72 3.03
CA LEU A 72 -14.86 -2.17 4.33
C LEU A 72 -16.00 -2.36 5.34
N ALA A 73 -16.97 -1.44 5.37
CA ALA A 73 -18.19 -1.63 6.16
C ALA A 73 -18.97 -2.87 5.71
N LEU A 74 -19.04 -3.11 4.40
CA LEU A 74 -19.66 -4.30 3.82
C LEU A 74 -18.96 -5.58 4.29
N TYR A 75 -17.62 -5.64 4.30
CA TYR A 75 -16.91 -6.84 4.76
C TYR A 75 -17.18 -7.14 6.23
N LEU A 76 -17.24 -6.11 7.08
CA LEU A 76 -17.63 -6.28 8.49
C LEU A 76 -19.06 -6.80 8.64
N ARG A 77 -19.99 -6.36 7.79
CA ARG A 77 -21.35 -6.89 7.76
C ARG A 77 -21.40 -8.36 7.32
N LEU A 78 -20.67 -8.70 6.26
CA LEU A 78 -20.70 -10.02 5.62
C LEU A 78 -19.99 -11.10 6.44
N LEU A 79 -18.93 -10.75 7.18
CA LEU A 79 -18.19 -11.69 8.02
C LEU A 79 -18.98 -12.12 9.24
N LYS A 80 -18.91 -13.42 9.57
CA LYS A 80 -19.29 -13.94 10.89
C LYS A 80 -18.32 -13.46 11.97
N PRO A 81 -18.72 -13.37 13.24
CA PRO A 81 -17.77 -13.31 14.34
C PRO A 81 -16.77 -14.47 14.25
N GLY A 82 -15.48 -14.18 14.39
CA GLY A 82 -14.35 -15.09 14.11
C GLY A 82 -13.93 -15.19 12.64
N GLY A 83 -14.72 -14.62 11.71
CA GLY A 83 -14.38 -14.56 10.29
C GLY A 83 -13.24 -13.60 9.99
N ARG A 84 -12.46 -13.89 8.95
CA ARG A 84 -11.23 -13.16 8.59
C ARG A 84 -11.32 -12.52 7.22
N ALA A 85 -10.64 -11.40 7.04
CA ALA A 85 -10.53 -10.70 5.78
C ALA A 85 -9.07 -10.42 5.42
N ALA A 86 -8.77 -10.54 4.12
CA ALA A 86 -7.56 -10.03 3.49
C ALA A 86 -7.99 -9.17 2.30
N VAL A 87 -7.95 -7.85 2.45
CA VAL A 87 -8.56 -6.93 1.48
C VAL A 87 -7.61 -5.81 1.09
N ILE A 88 -7.62 -5.48 -0.20
CA ILE A 88 -6.79 -4.41 -0.77
C ILE A 88 -7.56 -3.10 -0.72
N VAL A 89 -6.91 -2.07 -0.20
CA VAL A 89 -7.46 -0.71 -0.10
C VAL A 89 -6.45 0.31 -0.64
N PRO A 90 -6.91 1.43 -1.22
CA PRO A 90 -6.01 2.54 -1.53
C PRO A 90 -5.52 3.20 -0.24
N ASP A 91 -4.30 3.74 -0.27
CA ASP A 91 -3.65 4.41 0.87
C ASP A 91 -4.51 5.48 1.55
N GLY A 92 -5.37 6.16 0.79
CA GLY A 92 -6.30 7.15 1.33
C GLY A 92 -7.21 6.60 2.45
N VAL A 93 -7.48 5.28 2.47
CA VAL A 93 -8.20 4.63 3.58
C VAL A 93 -7.39 4.68 4.88
N LEU A 94 -6.07 4.56 4.80
CA LEU A 94 -5.14 4.46 5.95
C LEU A 94 -4.95 5.78 6.69
N PHE A 95 -4.94 6.92 5.98
CA PHE A 95 -4.69 8.24 6.59
C PHE A 95 -5.79 9.28 6.33
N GLY A 96 -6.82 8.96 5.55
CA GLY A 96 -7.87 9.93 5.22
C GLY A 96 -8.42 10.65 6.45
N SER A 97 -8.64 11.96 6.33
CA SER A 97 -8.91 12.85 7.45
C SER A 97 -10.38 13.02 7.78
N SER A 98 -11.30 12.62 6.88
CA SER A 98 -12.73 12.76 7.11
C SER A 98 -13.19 11.85 8.26
N ASN A 99 -14.29 12.24 8.92
CA ASN A 99 -14.86 11.47 10.02
C ASN A 99 -15.13 10.00 9.64
N ALA A 100 -15.61 9.74 8.42
CA ALA A 100 -15.85 8.37 7.96
C ALA A 100 -14.57 7.52 7.94
N HIS A 101 -13.43 8.07 7.50
CA HIS A 101 -12.15 7.35 7.51
C HIS A 101 -11.68 7.07 8.95
N LYS A 102 -11.69 8.10 9.80
CA LYS A 102 -11.28 7.97 11.21
C LYS A 102 -12.15 6.96 11.97
N THR A 103 -13.46 7.05 11.80
CA THR A 103 -14.42 6.12 12.42
C THR A 103 -14.15 4.69 11.97
N LEU A 104 -13.95 4.45 10.68
CA LEU A 104 -13.71 3.10 10.16
C LEU A 104 -12.41 2.48 10.69
N ARG A 105 -11.32 3.26 10.69
CA ARG A 105 -10.04 2.79 11.24
C ARG A 105 -10.13 2.52 12.74
N ARG A 106 -10.84 3.39 13.48
CA ARG A 106 -11.15 3.15 14.90
C ARG A 106 -11.93 1.84 15.07
N ILE A 107 -12.98 1.60 14.28
CA ILE A 107 -13.76 0.35 14.36
C ILE A 107 -12.86 -0.87 14.14
N LEU A 108 -12.01 -0.84 13.10
CA LEU A 108 -11.09 -1.96 12.82
C LEU A 108 -10.12 -2.25 13.96
N VAL A 109 -9.62 -1.22 14.64
CA VAL A 109 -8.64 -1.35 15.73
C VAL A 109 -9.29 -1.67 17.08
N GLU A 110 -10.38 -0.97 17.43
CA GLU A 110 -10.99 -1.00 18.76
C GLU A 110 -12.09 -2.06 18.90
N GLU A 111 -12.90 -2.26 17.86
CA GLU A 111 -14.08 -3.13 17.92
C GLU A 111 -13.84 -4.48 17.24
N GLN A 112 -12.82 -4.54 16.37
CA GLN A 112 -12.40 -5.73 15.66
C GLN A 112 -10.94 -6.03 16.00
N LYS A 113 -10.40 -7.09 15.40
CA LYS A 113 -8.98 -7.43 15.52
C LYS A 113 -8.27 -7.13 14.21
N LEU A 114 -7.59 -6.00 14.12
CA LEU A 114 -6.69 -5.70 13.01
C LEU A 114 -5.36 -6.41 13.25
N ASP A 115 -5.07 -7.42 12.44
CA ASP A 115 -3.85 -8.23 12.60
C ASP A 115 -2.65 -7.60 11.86
N ALA A 116 -2.86 -7.00 10.68
CA ALA A 116 -1.79 -6.34 9.92
C ALA A 116 -2.22 -5.31 8.88
N VAL A 117 -1.26 -4.45 8.54
CA VAL A 117 -1.27 -3.54 7.39
C VAL A 117 0.00 -3.78 6.57
N ILE A 118 -0.16 -4.30 5.35
CA ILE A 118 0.95 -4.54 4.43
C ILE A 118 0.92 -3.44 3.38
N SER A 119 1.87 -2.52 3.43
CA SER A 119 1.99 -1.39 2.49
C SER A 119 2.57 -1.87 1.17
N LEU A 120 1.88 -1.60 0.06
CA LEU A 120 2.32 -1.93 -1.29
C LEU A 120 2.84 -0.65 -1.99
N PRO A 121 3.93 -0.76 -2.76
CA PRO A 121 4.51 0.41 -3.40
C PRO A 121 3.59 0.90 -4.54
N GLY A 122 3.68 2.20 -4.83
CA GLY A 122 2.98 2.77 -5.97
C GLY A 122 3.43 2.11 -7.27
N GLY A 123 2.48 1.72 -8.12
CA GLY A 123 2.76 1.09 -9.41
C GLY A 123 2.45 -0.41 -9.47
N VAL A 124 2.19 -1.09 -8.34
CA VAL A 124 1.76 -2.51 -8.32
C VAL A 124 0.51 -2.76 -9.18
N PHE A 125 -0.38 -1.77 -9.26
CA PHE A 125 -1.62 -1.86 -10.03
C PHE A 125 -1.57 -1.15 -11.40
N LYS A 126 -0.41 -0.71 -11.86
CA LYS A 126 -0.28 -0.14 -13.22
C LYS A 126 -0.54 -1.20 -14.29
N PRO A 127 -1.06 -0.81 -15.47
CA PRO A 127 -1.43 0.55 -15.87
C PRO A 127 -2.80 1.02 -15.35
N TYR A 128 -3.51 0.18 -14.58
CA TYR A 128 -4.90 0.46 -14.18
C TYR A 128 -5.03 1.48 -13.04
N ALA A 129 -4.09 1.47 -12.09
CA ALA A 129 -4.03 2.42 -10.99
C ALA A 129 -2.58 2.72 -10.60
N GLY A 130 -2.24 4.01 -10.53
CA GLY A 130 -0.92 4.48 -10.11
C GLY A 130 -0.77 4.77 -8.62
N VAL A 131 -1.87 4.67 -7.84
CA VAL A 131 -1.86 4.96 -6.41
C VAL A 131 -1.21 3.83 -5.61
N SER A 132 -0.55 4.17 -4.52
CA SER A 132 -0.15 3.19 -3.51
C SER A 132 -1.38 2.59 -2.82
N THR A 133 -1.22 1.35 -2.38
CA THR A 133 -2.29 0.55 -1.80
C THR A 133 -1.76 -0.23 -0.60
N ALA A 134 -2.65 -0.79 0.20
CA ALA A 134 -2.27 -1.70 1.26
C ALA A 134 -3.22 -2.89 1.35
N ILE A 135 -2.71 -3.98 1.90
CA ILE A 135 -3.50 -5.15 2.29
C ILE A 135 -3.81 -5.04 3.78
N LEU A 136 -5.09 -5.00 4.11
CA LEU A 136 -5.57 -5.09 5.49
C LEU A 136 -5.91 -6.54 5.82
N LEU A 137 -5.30 -7.04 6.89
CA LEU A 137 -5.62 -8.35 7.47
C LEU A 137 -6.35 -8.13 8.80
N PHE A 138 -7.61 -8.55 8.89
CA PHE A 138 -8.38 -8.39 10.12
C PHE A 138 -9.35 -9.54 10.36
N THR A 139 -9.70 -9.73 11.63
CA THR A 139 -10.69 -10.69 12.11
C THR A 139 -11.87 -9.92 12.71
N LYS A 140 -13.10 -10.27 12.32
CA LYS A 140 -14.30 -9.72 12.95
C LYS A 140 -14.49 -10.37 14.31
N THR A 141 -14.56 -9.58 15.37
CA THR A 141 -14.72 -10.07 16.76
C THR A 141 -15.88 -9.37 17.49
N ASN A 142 -16.29 -8.18 17.05
CA ASN A 142 -17.27 -7.31 17.72
C ASN A 142 -16.95 -7.02 19.21
N SER A 143 -15.72 -7.27 19.64
CA SER A 143 -15.26 -7.18 21.02
C SER A 143 -13.81 -6.69 21.12
N GLY A 144 -13.22 -6.25 20.01
CA GLY A 144 -11.83 -5.84 19.92
C GLY A 144 -10.87 -7.02 19.84
N GLY A 145 -9.71 -6.90 20.49
CA GLY A 145 -8.65 -7.91 20.49
C GLY A 145 -7.41 -7.53 19.68
N THR A 146 -7.32 -6.28 19.22
CA THR A 146 -6.08 -5.71 18.68
C THR A 146 -5.16 -5.30 19.83
N ASP A 147 -4.10 -6.06 20.07
CA ASP A 147 -3.02 -5.64 20.99
C ASP A 147 -1.91 -4.92 20.22
N TYR A 148 -1.52 -5.50 19.08
CA TYR A 148 -0.50 -5.02 18.18
C TYR A 148 -0.97 -5.20 16.74
N VAL A 149 -0.61 -4.25 15.87
CA VAL A 149 -0.79 -4.36 14.43
C VAL A 149 0.58 -4.54 13.80
N TRP A 150 0.73 -5.59 12.98
CA TRP A 150 1.98 -5.81 12.25
C TRP A 150 1.99 -5.01 10.95
N PHE A 151 3.03 -4.20 10.78
CA PHE A 151 3.27 -3.42 9.57
C PHE A 151 4.37 -4.08 8.76
N TYR A 152 4.18 -4.14 7.45
CA TYR A 152 5.21 -4.60 6.50
C TYR A 152 5.30 -3.63 5.33
N ASP A 153 6.52 -3.19 5.00
CA ASP A 153 6.83 -2.31 3.88
C ASP A 153 7.28 -3.14 2.67
N VAL A 154 6.39 -3.31 1.69
CA VAL A 154 6.73 -3.99 0.44
C VAL A 154 7.43 -3.00 -0.48
N GLU A 155 8.65 -3.33 -0.87
CA GLU A 155 9.44 -2.55 -1.81
C GLU A 155 9.30 -3.09 -3.24
N ALA A 156 9.17 -4.42 -3.39
CA ALA A 156 8.99 -5.07 -4.68
C ALA A 156 8.19 -6.38 -4.58
N ASP A 157 7.35 -6.64 -5.58
CA ASP A 157 6.46 -7.82 -5.66
C ASP A 157 6.91 -8.84 -6.73
N GLY A 158 8.08 -8.63 -7.34
CA GLY A 158 8.60 -9.42 -8.45
C GLY A 158 8.43 -8.78 -9.82
N TRP A 159 7.73 -7.65 -9.93
CA TRP A 159 7.43 -6.98 -11.19
C TRP A 159 7.92 -5.54 -11.22
N SER A 160 8.18 -5.00 -12.43
CA SER A 160 8.47 -3.58 -12.58
C SER A 160 7.24 -2.74 -12.23
N LEU A 161 7.44 -1.66 -11.50
CA LEU A 161 6.38 -0.73 -11.07
C LEU A 161 6.03 0.30 -12.18
N ASP A 162 6.01 -0.17 -13.41
CA ASP A 162 5.70 0.58 -14.62
C ASP A 162 4.55 -0.08 -15.40
N ASP A 163 4.07 0.60 -16.44
CA ASP A 163 2.91 0.13 -17.21
C ASP A 163 3.18 -1.18 -17.98
N LYS A 164 4.45 -1.59 -18.09
CA LYS A 164 4.83 -2.81 -18.82
C LYS A 164 4.72 -4.05 -17.96
N LEU A 165 4.79 -3.93 -16.63
CA LEU A 165 4.81 -5.05 -15.68
C LEU A 165 5.79 -6.14 -16.14
N THR A 166 7.06 -5.78 -16.28
CA THR A 166 8.12 -6.70 -16.68
C THR A 166 8.55 -7.54 -15.47
N PRO A 167 8.62 -8.87 -15.58
CA PRO A 167 9.17 -9.69 -14.51
C PRO A 167 10.61 -9.31 -14.17
N LEU A 168 10.91 -9.11 -12.89
CA LEU A 168 12.27 -8.81 -12.42
C LEU A 168 13.09 -10.08 -12.14
N LEU A 169 12.43 -11.22 -12.07
CA LEU A 169 12.98 -12.54 -11.79
C LEU A 169 12.39 -13.58 -12.76
N PRO A 170 13.08 -14.72 -12.97
CA PRO A 170 12.50 -15.89 -13.64
C PRO A 170 11.21 -16.37 -12.96
N GLU A 171 10.31 -16.98 -13.73
CA GLU A 171 8.98 -17.39 -13.28
C GLU A 171 9.01 -18.30 -12.04
N GLU A 172 9.98 -19.21 -11.95
CA GLU A 172 10.16 -20.11 -10.82
C GLU A 172 10.54 -19.40 -9.50
N LYS A 173 10.93 -18.13 -9.57
CA LYS A 173 11.29 -17.27 -8.42
C LYS A 173 10.24 -16.20 -8.11
N LEU A 174 9.17 -16.09 -8.91
CA LEU A 174 8.11 -15.12 -8.71
C LEU A 174 7.04 -15.62 -7.72
N GLY A 175 6.23 -14.66 -7.26
CA GLY A 175 5.10 -14.93 -6.40
C GLY A 175 5.48 -15.19 -4.94
N PRO A 176 4.48 -15.50 -4.09
CA PRO A 176 4.66 -15.65 -2.66
C PRO A 176 5.30 -16.98 -2.26
N VAL A 177 5.20 -18.02 -3.09
CA VAL A 177 5.76 -19.36 -2.84
C VAL A 177 6.58 -19.79 -4.07
N PRO A 178 7.81 -19.27 -4.21
CA PRO A 178 8.65 -19.58 -5.36
C PRO A 178 9.06 -21.05 -5.35
N LYS A 179 9.19 -21.63 -6.54
CA LYS A 179 9.63 -23.03 -6.75
C LYS A 179 11.14 -23.18 -6.55
N ALA A 180 11.89 -22.10 -6.74
CA ALA A 180 13.34 -22.05 -6.53
C ALA A 180 13.70 -21.16 -5.33
N ALA A 181 14.84 -21.46 -4.71
CA ALA A 181 15.35 -20.66 -3.60
C ALA A 181 15.75 -19.25 -4.05
N LEU A 182 15.44 -18.25 -3.22
CA LEU A 182 15.79 -16.85 -3.45
C LEU A 182 17.08 -16.47 -2.73
N THR A 183 18.02 -15.88 -3.48
CA THR A 183 19.21 -15.20 -2.96
C THR A 183 18.84 -13.87 -2.31
N ALA A 184 19.81 -13.18 -1.69
CA ALA A 184 19.59 -11.85 -1.11
C ALA A 184 19.12 -10.83 -2.17
N ASP A 185 19.77 -10.81 -3.33
CA ASP A 185 19.40 -9.95 -4.46
C ASP A 185 18.01 -10.28 -5.02
N ASP A 186 17.64 -11.57 -5.05
CA ASP A 186 16.30 -11.97 -5.48
C ASP A 186 15.23 -11.46 -4.50
N ARG A 187 15.51 -11.51 -3.18
CA ARG A 187 14.59 -11.05 -2.14
C ARG A 187 14.36 -9.54 -2.19
N ALA A 188 15.34 -8.76 -2.61
CA ALA A 188 15.18 -7.33 -2.85
C ALA A 188 14.20 -7.03 -4.01
N LYS A 189 14.02 -7.99 -4.95
CA LYS A 189 13.13 -7.86 -6.10
C LYS A 189 11.77 -8.52 -5.91
N ASN A 190 11.63 -9.43 -4.95
CA ASN A 190 10.36 -10.08 -4.61
C ASN A 190 10.28 -10.30 -3.08
N ASN A 191 9.55 -9.43 -2.40
CA ASN A 191 9.35 -9.50 -0.95
C ASN A 191 8.21 -10.46 -0.55
N LEU A 192 7.37 -10.91 -1.47
CA LEU A 192 6.16 -11.70 -1.14
C LEU A 192 6.47 -12.97 -0.30
N PRO A 193 7.57 -13.72 -0.56
CA PRO A 193 7.92 -14.88 0.27
C PRO A 193 8.38 -14.49 1.68
N ASP A 194 9.01 -13.31 1.81
CA ASP A 194 9.47 -12.80 3.11
C ASP A 194 8.29 -12.39 3.99
N ILE A 195 7.25 -11.78 3.40
CA ILE A 195 5.99 -11.47 4.08
C ILE A 195 5.41 -12.75 4.72
N LEU A 196 5.31 -13.85 3.95
CA LEU A 196 4.77 -15.11 4.48
C LEU A 196 5.64 -15.69 5.59
N ALA A 197 6.96 -15.65 5.43
CA ALA A 197 7.88 -16.13 6.45
C ALA A 197 7.73 -15.35 7.76
N ARG A 198 7.77 -14.01 7.70
CA ARG A 198 7.68 -13.13 8.87
C ARG A 198 6.29 -13.07 9.49
N TRP A 199 5.23 -13.24 8.69
CA TRP A 199 3.86 -13.31 9.20
C TRP A 199 3.67 -14.39 10.28
N THR A 200 4.37 -15.52 10.14
CA THR A 200 4.35 -16.60 11.14
C THR A 200 5.07 -16.23 12.45
N GLN A 201 5.97 -15.26 12.38
CA GLN A 201 6.80 -14.75 13.47
C GLN A 201 6.23 -13.47 14.10
N ARG A 202 5.09 -12.95 13.61
CA ARG A 202 4.51 -11.66 14.01
C ARG A 202 4.27 -11.50 15.52
N ASP A 203 3.95 -12.62 16.20
CA ASP A 203 3.69 -12.64 17.64
C ASP A 203 4.95 -12.94 18.48
N ARG A 204 6.12 -13.03 17.84
CA ARG A 204 7.39 -13.43 18.45
C ARG A 204 8.50 -12.44 18.09
N ALA A 205 9.36 -12.79 17.13
CA ALA A 205 10.54 -12.01 16.76
C ALA A 205 10.17 -10.62 16.24
N GLU A 206 9.12 -10.53 15.41
CA GLU A 206 8.67 -9.27 14.82
C GLU A 206 8.19 -8.23 15.84
N ARG A 207 7.75 -8.66 17.04
CA ARG A 207 7.39 -7.74 18.13
C ARG A 207 8.59 -6.96 18.67
N GLN A 208 9.79 -7.48 18.46
CA GLN A 208 11.04 -6.90 18.92
C GLN A 208 11.75 -6.12 17.81
N ASN A 209 11.24 -6.17 16.57
CA ASN A 209 11.85 -5.44 15.47
C ASN A 209 11.76 -3.93 15.72
N PRO A 210 12.87 -3.19 15.52
CA PRO A 210 12.84 -1.75 15.62
C PRO A 210 11.99 -1.16 14.49
N ARG A 211 11.49 0.06 14.70
CA ARG A 211 10.72 0.83 13.70
C ARG A 211 11.53 1.25 12.46
N THR A 212 12.82 0.99 12.46
CA THR A 212 13.73 1.15 11.33
C THR A 212 13.73 -0.06 10.39
N ALA A 213 13.21 -1.21 10.85
CA ALA A 213 13.15 -2.44 10.06
C ALA A 213 12.05 -2.38 8.99
N GLN A 214 12.14 -3.26 8.00
CA GLN A 214 11.12 -3.41 6.94
C GLN A 214 9.74 -3.82 7.49
N SER A 215 9.71 -4.51 8.63
CA SER A 215 8.49 -4.93 9.30
C SER A 215 8.63 -4.83 10.81
N PHE A 216 7.57 -4.38 11.48
CA PHE A 216 7.54 -4.17 12.93
C PHE A 216 6.11 -4.16 13.45
N CYS A 217 5.94 -4.35 14.75
CA CYS A 217 4.64 -4.29 15.41
C CYS A 217 4.42 -2.93 16.09
N VAL A 218 3.22 -2.37 15.93
CA VAL A 218 2.80 -1.14 16.61
C VAL A 218 1.73 -1.48 17.66
N PRO A 219 1.92 -1.11 18.94
CA PRO A 219 0.90 -1.30 19.97
C PRO A 219 -0.37 -0.50 19.67
N ARG A 220 -1.53 -1.01 20.08
CA ARG A 220 -2.82 -0.31 19.94
C ARG A 220 -2.80 1.11 20.53
N ALA A 221 -2.15 1.30 21.67
CA ALA A 221 -2.06 2.60 22.33
C ALA A 221 -1.42 3.68 21.43
N ASP A 222 -0.40 3.31 20.67
CA ASP A 222 0.29 4.21 19.76
C ASP A 222 -0.58 4.55 18.54
N LEU A 223 -1.34 3.58 18.04
CA LEU A 223 -2.34 3.81 17.00
C LEU A 223 -3.39 4.82 17.46
N ALA A 224 -3.91 4.65 18.67
CA ALA A 224 -4.88 5.57 19.27
C ALA A 224 -4.29 6.98 19.45
N ALA A 225 -3.03 7.09 19.91
CA ALA A 225 -2.33 8.36 20.07
C ALA A 225 -2.14 9.10 18.73
N GLN A 226 -1.98 8.37 17.62
CA GLN A 226 -1.88 8.92 16.26
C GLN A 226 -3.24 9.06 15.56
N GLY A 227 -4.35 9.03 16.30
CA GLY A 227 -5.69 9.21 15.72
C GLY A 227 -6.10 8.10 14.76
N TYR A 228 -5.59 6.89 15.00
CA TYR A 228 -5.79 5.69 14.19
C TYR A 228 -5.30 5.83 12.75
N ASP A 229 -4.29 6.67 12.48
CA ASP A 229 -3.58 6.67 11.19
C ASP A 229 -2.90 5.31 11.00
N LEU A 230 -3.25 4.59 9.95
CA LEU A 230 -2.72 3.26 9.65
C LEU A 230 -1.63 3.31 8.56
N SER A 231 -1.02 4.47 8.33
CA SER A 231 0.10 4.60 7.40
C SER A 231 1.38 4.09 8.02
N LEU A 232 2.10 3.22 7.32
CA LEU A 232 3.38 2.69 7.78
C LEU A 232 4.38 3.81 8.12
N ASN A 233 4.45 4.84 7.27
CA ASN A 233 5.35 6.00 7.43
C ASN A 233 5.08 6.84 8.70
N ARG A 234 3.91 6.70 9.33
CA ARG A 234 3.61 7.37 10.61
C ARG A 234 4.46 6.82 11.75
N TYR A 235 4.84 5.54 11.65
CA TYR A 235 5.52 4.79 12.70
C TYR A 235 6.94 4.39 12.31
N LYS A 236 7.30 4.42 11.03
CA LYS A 236 8.65 4.11 10.57
C LYS A 236 9.63 5.19 11.01
N GLU A 237 10.73 4.78 11.63
CA GLU A 237 11.82 5.67 12.01
C GLU A 237 12.85 5.69 10.88
N VAL A 238 13.04 6.86 10.27
CA VAL A 238 14.07 7.04 9.23
C VAL A 238 15.34 7.50 9.92
N VAL A 239 16.35 6.63 9.99
CA VAL A 239 17.69 7.03 10.41
C VAL A 239 18.32 7.80 9.26
N HIS A 240 18.22 9.13 9.30
CA HIS A 240 19.01 9.96 8.42
C HIS A 240 20.46 9.87 8.87
N ALA A 241 21.29 9.15 8.11
CA ALA A 241 22.72 9.36 8.19
C ALA A 241 22.97 10.83 7.83
N GLU A 242 23.62 11.59 8.72
CA GLU A 242 24.09 12.93 8.37
C GLU A 242 24.94 12.80 7.11
N VAL A 243 24.39 13.23 5.98
CA VAL A 243 25.18 13.40 4.78
C VAL A 243 26.12 14.54 5.13
N ALA A 244 27.41 14.23 5.28
CA ALA A 244 28.44 15.23 5.49
C ALA A 244 28.45 16.16 4.27
N HIS A 245 27.68 17.24 4.35
CA HIS A 245 27.69 18.28 3.34
C HIS A 245 28.99 19.07 3.49
N ARG A 246 29.57 19.43 2.35
CA ARG A 246 30.68 20.40 2.35
C ARG A 246 30.22 21.68 3.04
N PRO A 247 31.05 22.31 3.90
CA PRO A 247 30.70 23.56 4.53
C PRO A 247 30.29 24.62 3.50
N PRO A 248 29.28 25.47 3.78
CA PRO A 248 28.85 26.52 2.84
C PRO A 248 29.98 27.42 2.36
N GLY A 249 30.99 27.67 3.20
CA GLY A 249 32.18 28.44 2.82
C GLY A 249 33.03 27.78 1.73
N GLU A 250 33.14 26.45 1.73
CA GLU A 250 33.87 25.71 0.68
C GLU A 250 33.10 25.74 -0.65
N ILE A 251 31.76 25.68 -0.58
CA ILE A 251 30.89 25.82 -1.76
C ILE A 251 31.02 27.23 -2.35
N LEU A 252 31.01 28.28 -1.51
CA LEU A 252 31.18 29.66 -1.95
C LEU A 252 32.57 29.93 -2.55
N ALA A 253 33.63 29.38 -1.94
CA ALA A 253 34.98 29.49 -2.49
C ALA A 253 35.07 28.85 -3.88
N ARG A 254 34.51 27.65 -4.05
CA ARG A 254 34.47 26.96 -5.34
C ARG A 254 33.63 27.71 -6.39
N LEU A 255 32.52 28.33 -5.99
CA LEU A 255 31.72 29.16 -6.88
C LEU A 255 32.51 30.38 -7.37
N ALA A 256 33.23 31.05 -6.48
CA ALA A 256 34.08 32.18 -6.83
C ALA A 256 35.21 31.79 -7.79
N ASP A 257 35.79 30.60 -7.64
CA ASP A 257 36.81 30.09 -8.57
C ASP A 257 36.23 29.73 -9.94
N LEU A 258 35.05 29.09 -9.98
CA LEU A 258 34.33 28.83 -11.23
C LEU A 258 33.96 30.13 -11.96
N GLU A 259 33.57 31.18 -11.24
CA GLU A 259 33.27 32.48 -11.83
C GLU A 259 34.52 33.11 -12.47
N LYS A 260 35.68 33.00 -11.83
CA LYS A 260 36.96 33.44 -12.43
C LYS A 260 37.29 32.65 -13.70
N GLU A 261 37.09 31.33 -13.70
CA GLU A 261 37.30 30.49 -14.89
C GLU A 261 36.37 30.90 -16.04
N ILE A 262 35.09 31.17 -15.75
CA ILE A 262 34.11 31.63 -16.74
C ILE A 262 34.51 32.98 -17.33
N VAL A 263 34.85 33.95 -16.48
CA VAL A 263 35.28 35.29 -16.93
C VAL A 263 36.55 35.21 -17.77
N HIS A 264 37.51 34.39 -17.35
CA HIS A 264 38.74 34.16 -18.11
C HIS A 264 38.45 33.55 -19.49
N GLY A 265 37.66 32.48 -19.54
CA GLY A 265 37.27 31.83 -20.80
C GLY A 265 36.49 32.75 -21.73
N MET A 266 35.62 33.62 -21.20
CA MET A 266 34.93 34.65 -21.98
C MET A 266 35.91 35.65 -22.61
N SER A 267 36.90 36.12 -21.85
CA SER A 267 37.91 37.06 -22.34
C SER A 267 38.80 36.44 -23.43
N GLU A 268 39.16 35.17 -23.30
CA GLU A 268 39.88 34.43 -24.35
C GLU A 268 39.06 34.33 -25.64
N LEU A 269 37.77 34.00 -25.53
CA LEU A 269 36.83 33.94 -26.65
C LEU A 269 36.69 35.29 -27.36
N GLU A 270 36.52 36.38 -26.61
CA GLU A 270 36.48 37.73 -27.17
C GLU A 270 37.77 38.08 -27.92
N THR A 271 38.93 37.72 -27.36
CA THR A 271 40.23 37.95 -27.99
C THR A 271 40.41 37.12 -29.27
N MET A 272 39.89 35.89 -29.30
CA MET A 272 39.89 35.05 -30.49
C MET A 272 38.96 35.60 -31.59
N LEU A 273 37.79 36.12 -31.21
CA LEU A 273 36.82 36.73 -32.15
C LEU A 273 37.26 38.10 -32.67
N ALA A 274 38.06 38.84 -31.89
CA ALA A 274 38.60 40.15 -32.28
C ALA A 274 39.79 40.06 -33.25
N LYS A 275 40.35 38.87 -33.50
CA LYS A 275 41.34 38.68 -34.56
C LYS A 275 40.62 38.74 -35.92
N PRO A 276 40.99 39.66 -36.83
CA PRO A 276 40.34 39.73 -38.13
C PRO A 276 40.54 38.42 -38.88
N ALA A 277 39.45 37.89 -39.43
CA ALA A 277 39.51 36.83 -40.42
C ALA A 277 40.50 37.26 -41.51
N ILE A 278 41.60 36.51 -41.66
CA ILE A 278 42.54 36.69 -42.75
C ILE A 278 41.74 36.46 -44.03
N ALA A 279 41.32 37.54 -44.67
CA ALA A 279 40.72 37.52 -45.99
C ALA A 279 41.77 36.97 -46.96
N LYS A 280 41.38 35.94 -47.71
CA LYS A 280 42.11 35.44 -48.87
C LYS A 280 42.24 36.51 -49.95
#